data_AF-E4NEQ8-F1
#
_entry.id   AF-E4NEQ8-F1
#
_cell.length_a   1.000
_cell.length_b   1.000
_cell.length_c   1.000
_cell.angle_alpha   90.00
_cell.angle_beta   90.00
_cell.angle_gamma   90.00
#
_symmetry.space_group_name_H-M   'P 1'
#
loop_
_entity.id
_entity.type
_entity.pdbx_description
1 polymer ?
#
loop_
_entity_poly.entity_id
_entity_poly.type
_entity_poly.pdbx_seq_one_letter_code
_entity_poly.pdbx_strand_id
1 'polypeptide(L)'
;MTDYDPDFHTPAPEPHRPIVRAVPHPAELDARGIPIVCARCHARRDWLLLNVRHHVFVRCRCAHEWEEPDLTRAYFDQHFTEPEHEWEDFDEGMRALGFDGLLAGVVWHVA
;
A
#
# COMPACT_ATOMS: atom_id res chain seq x y z
N MET A 1 -53.03 -8.93 18.13
CA MET A 1 -52.19 -7.77 17.77
C MET A 1 -50.97 -7.88 18.64
N THR A 2 -49.84 -8.26 18.05
CA THR A 2 -48.56 -8.35 18.79
C THR A 2 -47.79 -7.10 18.47
N ASP A 3 -47.26 -6.48 19.52
CA ASP A 3 -46.39 -5.31 19.42
C ASP A 3 -45.16 -5.67 18.56
N TYR A 4 -44.94 -4.90 17.48
CA TYR A 4 -43.77 -5.05 16.62
C TYR A 4 -42.87 -3.86 16.88
N ASP A 5 -41.90 -4.07 17.76
CA ASP A 5 -40.83 -3.12 18.04
C ASP A 5 -39.83 -3.13 16.87
N PRO A 6 -39.66 -2.00 16.13
CA PRO A 6 -38.81 -1.93 14.96
C PRO A 6 -37.36 -1.57 15.30
N ASP A 7 -36.94 -1.51 16.57
CA ASP A 7 -35.53 -1.28 16.95
C ASP A 7 -34.66 -2.53 16.75
N PHE A 8 -34.66 -3.03 15.51
CA PHE A 8 -33.51 -3.74 14.96
C PHE A 8 -32.34 -2.77 14.95
N HIS A 9 -31.49 -2.84 15.97
CA HIS A 9 -30.14 -2.29 15.95
C HIS A 9 -29.43 -2.79 14.69
N THR A 10 -29.47 -1.96 13.64
CA THR A 10 -28.56 -2.08 12.52
C THR A 10 -27.20 -1.69 13.10
N PRO A 11 -26.24 -2.63 13.24
CA PRO A 11 -24.90 -2.24 13.66
C PRO A 11 -24.42 -1.20 12.65
N ALA A 12 -23.85 -0.09 13.16
CA ALA A 12 -23.18 0.87 12.28
C ALA A 12 -22.20 0.07 11.41
N PRO A 13 -22.15 0.32 10.08
CA PRO A 13 -21.26 -0.42 9.20
C PRO A 13 -19.85 -0.33 9.79
N GLU A 14 -19.24 -1.50 10.05
CA GLU A 14 -17.86 -1.53 10.53
C GLU A 14 -17.02 -0.66 9.59
N PRO A 15 -16.15 0.23 10.12
CA PRO A 15 -15.40 1.15 9.29
C PRO A 15 -14.71 0.34 8.19
N HIS A 16 -15.07 0.63 6.94
CA HIS A 16 -14.66 -0.16 5.79
C HIS A 16 -13.13 -0.17 5.74
N ARG A 17 -12.51 -1.26 6.22
CA ARG A 17 -11.05 -1.40 6.19
C ARG A 17 -10.59 -1.09 4.77
N PRO A 18 -9.62 -0.17 4.58
CA PRO A 18 -9.22 0.25 3.26
C PRO A 18 -8.82 -0.98 2.44
N ILE A 19 -9.38 -1.10 1.25
CA ILE A 19 -9.19 -2.25 0.37
C ILE A 19 -7.71 -2.39 -0.02
N VAL A 20 -6.99 -1.26 -0.01
CA VAL A 20 -5.55 -1.13 -0.22
C VAL A 20 -4.98 -0.22 0.87
N ARG A 21 -4.00 -0.69 1.65
CA ARG A 21 -3.14 0.18 2.48
C ARG A 21 -1.88 0.51 1.69
N ALA A 22 -1.55 1.78 1.51
CA ALA A 22 -0.32 2.21 0.82
C ALA A 22 0.66 2.87 1.81
N VAL A 23 1.92 2.44 1.80
CA VAL A 23 2.98 2.95 2.70
C VAL A 23 4.24 3.30 1.90
N PRO A 24 4.64 4.59 1.85
CA PRO A 24 5.88 5.01 1.21
C PRO A 24 7.12 4.46 1.94
N HIS A 25 8.10 3.97 1.18
CA HIS A 25 9.34 3.41 1.70
C HIS A 25 10.56 3.98 0.93
N PRO A 26 11.15 5.10 1.38
CA PRO A 26 12.23 5.79 0.66
C PRO A 26 13.61 5.12 0.79
N ALA A 27 13.78 4.11 1.65
CA ALA A 27 15.05 3.38 1.82
C ALA A 27 15.20 2.20 0.84
N GLU A 28 16.39 1.58 0.80
CA GLU A 28 16.55 0.25 0.18
C GLU A 28 15.73 -0.77 0.97
N LEU A 29 15.18 -1.78 0.27
CA LEU A 29 14.28 -2.78 0.84
C LEU A 29 14.78 -4.17 0.46
N ASP A 30 14.82 -5.08 1.43
CA ASP A 30 15.30 -6.45 1.24
C ASP A 30 14.16 -7.46 1.38
N ALA A 31 13.98 -8.31 0.36
CA ALA A 31 13.18 -9.52 0.47
C ALA A 31 14.09 -10.65 0.98
N ARG A 32 13.93 -11.06 2.26
CA ARG A 32 14.77 -12.08 2.94
C ARG A 32 16.30 -11.85 2.83
N GLY A 33 16.73 -10.59 2.81
CA GLY A 33 18.15 -10.22 2.67
C GLY A 33 18.65 -10.18 1.21
N ILE A 34 17.76 -10.27 0.23
CA ILE A 34 18.04 -9.98 -1.18
C ILE A 34 17.54 -8.56 -1.48
N PRO A 35 18.42 -7.62 -1.89
CA PRO A 35 18.01 -6.26 -2.23
C PRO A 35 17.04 -6.23 -3.40
N ILE A 36 15.91 -5.57 -3.20
CA ILE A 36 14.91 -5.35 -4.23
C ILE A 36 15.45 -4.34 -5.26
N VAL A 37 15.27 -4.67 -6.53
CA VAL A 37 15.63 -3.82 -7.67
C VAL A 37 14.50 -3.83 -8.69
N CYS A 38 14.09 -2.65 -9.15
CA CYS A 38 13.02 -2.54 -10.14
C CYS A 38 13.48 -3.13 -11.48
N ALA A 39 12.83 -4.21 -11.94
CA ALA A 39 13.17 -4.85 -13.22
C ALA A 39 13.01 -3.93 -14.45
N ARG A 40 12.24 -2.84 -14.34
CA ARG A 40 11.96 -1.90 -15.43
C ARG A 40 12.94 -0.71 -15.51
N CYS A 41 13.41 -0.18 -14.39
CA CYS A 41 14.24 1.04 -14.36
C CYS A 41 15.50 0.94 -13.48
N HIS A 42 15.75 -0.21 -12.86
CA HIS A 42 16.90 -0.51 -11.99
C HIS A 42 17.04 0.38 -10.73
N ALA A 43 15.97 1.09 -10.34
CA ALA A 43 15.90 1.74 -9.03
C ALA A 43 16.05 0.70 -7.89
N ARG A 44 16.68 1.12 -6.78
CA ARG A 44 16.91 0.31 -5.56
C ARG A 44 16.17 0.83 -4.32
N ARG A 45 15.49 1.97 -4.46
CA ARG A 45 14.87 2.77 -3.39
C ARG A 45 13.55 3.32 -3.88
N ASP A 46 12.88 4.06 -3.00
CA ASP A 46 11.70 4.87 -3.31
C ASP A 46 10.54 4.01 -3.80
N TRP A 47 10.18 3.08 -2.92
CA TRP A 47 9.11 2.11 -3.08
C TRP A 47 7.80 2.63 -2.49
N LEU A 48 6.70 2.12 -3.00
CA LEU A 48 5.41 2.16 -2.35
C LEU A 48 4.98 0.72 -2.09
N LEU A 49 4.67 0.41 -0.83
CA LEU A 49 4.22 -0.90 -0.41
C LEU A 49 2.70 -0.89 -0.32
N LEU A 50 2.05 -1.74 -1.11
CA LEU A 50 0.60 -1.86 -1.19
C LEU A 50 0.17 -3.18 -0.55
N ASN A 51 -0.53 -3.13 0.58
CA ASN A 51 -1.12 -4.30 1.21
C ASN A 51 -2.58 -4.42 0.76
N VAL A 52 -2.86 -5.44 -0.05
CA VAL A 52 -4.18 -5.74 -0.61
C VAL A 52 -4.64 -7.08 -0.06
N ARG A 53 -5.55 -7.03 0.94
CA ARG A 53 -6.05 -8.18 1.72
C ARG A 53 -4.95 -8.97 2.45
N HIS A 54 -4.28 -9.87 1.73
CA HIS A 54 -3.25 -10.80 2.22
C HIS A 54 -1.95 -10.74 1.42
N HIS A 55 -1.93 -9.98 0.32
CA HIS A 55 -0.82 -9.86 -0.62
C HIS A 55 -0.15 -8.50 -0.42
N VAL A 56 1.18 -8.47 -0.53
CA VAL A 56 1.96 -7.24 -0.52
C VAL A 56 2.55 -7.06 -1.92
N PHE A 57 2.27 -5.92 -2.52
CA PHE A 57 2.85 -5.50 -3.78
C PHE A 57 3.89 -4.42 -3.52
N VAL A 58 4.99 -4.48 -4.27
CA VAL A 58 6.00 -3.42 -4.31
C VAL A 58 5.79 -2.66 -5.61
N ARG A 59 5.66 -1.33 -5.50
CA ARG A 59 5.51 -0.44 -6.64
C ARG A 59 6.66 0.56 -6.68
N CYS A 60 7.26 0.71 -7.86
CA CYS A 60 8.28 1.71 -8.14
C CYS A 60 7.67 3.01 -8.68
N ARG A 61 8.34 4.16 -8.48
CA ARG A 61 7.99 5.46 -9.09
C ARG A 61 7.88 5.45 -10.62
N CYS A 62 8.39 4.43 -11.31
CA CYS A 62 8.19 4.20 -12.75
C CYS A 62 6.88 3.45 -13.10
N ALA A 63 5.93 3.34 -12.15
CA ALA A 63 4.68 2.58 -12.24
C ALA A 63 4.83 1.08 -12.52
N HIS A 64 6.04 0.51 -12.36
CA HIS A 64 6.21 -0.94 -12.34
C HIS A 64 5.85 -1.48 -10.96
N GLU A 65 4.98 -2.49 -10.94
CA GLU A 65 4.40 -3.09 -9.75
C GLU A 65 4.45 -4.62 -9.89
N TRP A 66 4.72 -5.31 -8.79
CA TRP A 66 4.68 -6.77 -8.72
C TRP A 66 4.29 -7.22 -7.31
N GLU A 67 3.70 -8.41 -7.20
CA GLU A 67 3.51 -9.08 -5.91
C GLU A 67 4.87 -9.55 -5.39
N GLU A 68 5.21 -9.22 -4.14
CA GLU A 68 6.46 -9.65 -3.52
C GLU A 68 6.17 -10.72 -2.45
N PRO A 69 6.22 -12.03 -2.82
CA PRO A 69 5.75 -13.11 -1.95
C PRO A 69 6.58 -13.29 -0.68
N ASP A 70 7.83 -12.80 -0.66
CA ASP A 70 8.71 -12.89 0.49
C ASP A 70 8.50 -11.76 1.51
N LEU A 71 7.86 -10.64 1.11
CA LEU A 71 7.37 -9.59 2.00
C LEU A 71 5.98 -9.97 2.55
N THR A 72 5.94 -10.99 3.41
CA THR A 72 4.67 -11.48 3.98
C THR A 72 3.88 -10.38 4.71
N ARG A 73 2.55 -10.51 4.77
CA ARG A 73 1.69 -9.62 5.57
C ARG A 73 2.13 -9.50 7.04
N ALA A 74 2.69 -10.56 7.63
CA ALA A 74 3.22 -10.52 8.99
C ALA A 74 4.47 -9.63 9.11
N TYR A 75 5.34 -9.60 8.09
CA TYR A 75 6.44 -8.63 8.02
C TYR A 75 5.89 -7.21 7.82
N PHE A 76 4.92 -7.05 6.91
CA PHE A 76 4.29 -5.74 6.66
C PHE A 76 3.68 -5.14 7.93
N ASP A 77 2.85 -5.90 8.65
CA ASP A 77 2.16 -5.43 9.86
C ASP A 77 3.11 -5.19 11.05
N GLN A 78 4.32 -5.79 11.06
CA GLN A 78 5.35 -5.54 12.09
C GLN A 78 6.20 -4.30 11.81
N HIS A 79 6.42 -3.96 10.54
CA HIS A 79 7.35 -2.91 10.12
C HIS A 79 6.66 -1.64 9.59
N PHE A 80 5.38 -1.72 9.20
CA PHE A 80 4.64 -0.60 8.63
C PHE A 80 3.35 -0.31 9.40
N THR A 81 3.35 0.87 10.02
CA THR A 81 2.25 1.45 10.80
C THR A 81 0.95 1.54 10.00
N GLU A 82 -0.15 1.80 10.71
CA GLU A 82 -1.44 2.27 10.18
C GLU A 82 -1.23 3.25 8.99
N PRO A 83 -2.00 3.12 7.90
CA PRO A 83 -1.73 3.88 6.68
C PRO A 83 -1.85 5.37 6.97
N GLU A 84 -0.84 6.16 6.58
CA GLU A 84 -0.88 7.61 6.79
C GLU A 84 -2.06 8.27 6.05
N HIS A 85 -2.51 7.64 4.97
CA HIS A 85 -3.56 8.12 4.08
C HIS A 85 -4.34 6.93 3.48
N GLU A 86 -5.63 7.14 3.25
CA GLU A 86 -6.53 6.23 2.53
C GLU A 86 -7.10 6.99 1.32
N TRP A 87 -7.34 6.29 0.19
CA TRP A 87 -7.90 6.88 -1.02
C TRP A 87 -9.05 6.02 -1.55
N GLU A 88 -10.10 6.67 -2.08
CA GLU A 88 -11.22 5.99 -2.75
C GLU A 88 -10.86 5.57 -4.19
N ASP A 89 -9.99 6.34 -4.86
CA ASP A 89 -9.49 6.05 -6.21
C ASP A 89 -7.99 5.72 -6.22
N PHE A 90 -7.63 4.69 -6.99
CA PHE A 90 -6.25 4.20 -7.06
C PHE A 90 -5.32 5.13 -7.86
N ASP A 91 -5.77 5.66 -8.99
CA ASP A 91 -4.94 6.50 -9.86
C ASP A 91 -4.69 7.89 -9.23
N GLU A 92 -5.67 8.42 -8.49
CA GLU A 92 -5.53 9.60 -7.65
C GLU A 92 -4.50 9.36 -6.53
N GLY A 93 -4.62 8.26 -5.80
CA GLY A 93 -3.64 7.89 -4.76
C GLY A 93 -2.22 7.73 -5.31
N MET A 94 -2.07 7.07 -6.46
CA MET A 94 -0.76 6.92 -7.11
C MET A 94 -0.20 8.27 -7.58
N ARG A 95 -1.04 9.22 -8.03
CA ARG A 95 -0.60 10.59 -8.34
C ARG A 95 -0.17 11.36 -7.10
N ALA A 96 -1.00 11.36 -6.06
CA ALA A 96 -0.73 12.09 -4.82
C ALA A 96 0.59 11.66 -4.17
N LEU A 97 0.93 10.36 -4.27
CA LEU A 97 2.17 9.79 -3.75
C LEU A 97 3.37 9.88 -4.73
N GLY A 98 3.15 10.23 -6.00
CA GLY A 98 4.20 10.28 -7.02
C GLY A 98 4.65 8.91 -7.56
N PHE A 99 3.74 7.92 -7.59
CA PHE A 99 3.92 6.55 -8.10
C PHE A 99 3.09 6.26 -9.37
N ASP A 100 2.62 7.30 -10.05
CA ASP A 100 1.87 7.23 -11.32
C ASP A 100 2.76 6.97 -12.56
N GLY A 101 4.09 7.03 -12.39
CA GLY A 101 5.07 6.82 -13.46
C GLY A 101 5.78 8.10 -13.93
N LEU A 102 5.28 9.29 -13.57
CA LEU A 102 5.89 10.57 -14.00
C LEU A 102 7.26 10.82 -13.36
N LEU A 103 7.53 10.20 -12.20
CA LEU A 103 8.80 10.31 -11.46
C LEU A 103 9.75 9.12 -11.73
N ALA A 104 9.62 8.47 -12.88
CA ALA A 104 10.53 7.41 -13.31
C ALA A 104 12.00 7.90 -13.34
N GLY A 105 12.85 7.28 -12.51
CA GLY A 105 14.27 7.65 -12.39
C GLY A 105 14.56 8.83 -11.44
N VAL A 106 13.54 9.43 -10.82
CA VAL A 106 13.70 10.47 -9.80
C VAL A 106 13.70 9.81 -8.42
N VAL A 107 14.75 10.07 -7.62
CA VAL A 107 14.85 9.56 -6.24
C VAL A 107 14.28 10.53 -5.20
N TRP A 108 13.80 10.03 -4.05
CA TRP A 108 13.47 10.90 -2.91
C TRP A 108 14.77 11.39 -2.27
N HIS A 109 15.05 12.69 -2.40
CA HIS A 109 16.04 13.34 -1.54
C HIS A 109 15.42 13.58 -0.16
N VAL A 110 15.62 12.62 0.74
CA VAL A 110 15.46 12.85 2.18
C VAL A 110 16.68 13.66 2.64
N ALA A 111 16.44 14.85 3.19
CA ALA A 111 17.47 15.76 3.71
C ALA A 111 17.82 15.44 5.17
#